data_AF-A0A3T1DBS4-F1
#
_entry.id   AF-A0A3T1DBS4-F1
#
_cell.length_a   1.000
_cell.length_b   1.000
_cell.length_c   1.000
_cell.angle_alpha   90.00
_cell.angle_beta   90.00
_cell.angle_gamma   90.00
#
_symmetry.space_group_name_H-M   'P 1'
#
loop_
_entity.id
_entity.type
_entity.pdbx_description
1 polymer ?
#
loop_
_entity_poly.entity_id
_entity_poly.type
_entity_poly.pdbx_seq_one_letter_code
_entity_poly.pdbx_strand_id
1 'polypeptide(L)'
;MTIHRRDEKQQLPLPQEEIFVILNAADEISARGGRTMLAKLLKGSKDKRLIGLELDKTPCYGYFAKNTLDEITTKIDWMLKHEFLAIEIYGKLPLLVFTERGWKITRSLQIESFLNEWNTWLDQGKVDIDMTYLKERNREMMLLFLERIKESGDLKYVPYMRMWAAIAFKKVATVINMTIDEMLKQSSVAKGSSLYPREREEVLMALQMNMLVLQPKILKCWDCRERFVFEVEEQEFFKLKGFNDPKRCPECRERKMLRRMGIDLEAGDSL
;
A
#
# COMPACT_ATOMS: atom_id res chain seq x y z
N MET A 1 -35.77 -15.82 -32.83
CA MET A 1 -34.95 -14.64 -32.46
C MET A 1 -34.22 -14.96 -31.17
N THR A 2 -33.00 -15.47 -31.31
CA THR A 2 -32.19 -15.97 -30.20
C THR A 2 -31.53 -14.78 -29.52
N ILE A 3 -31.94 -14.51 -28.29
CA ILE A 3 -31.31 -13.50 -27.42
C ILE A 3 -29.92 -14.03 -27.07
N HIS A 4 -28.89 -13.46 -27.68
CA HIS A 4 -27.52 -13.66 -27.22
C HIS A 4 -27.36 -12.99 -25.85
N ARG A 5 -27.58 -13.77 -24.78
CA ARG A 5 -26.95 -13.51 -23.48
C ARG A 5 -25.45 -13.55 -23.74
N ARG A 6 -24.82 -12.40 -23.96
CA ARG A 6 -23.37 -12.29 -23.88
C ARG A 6 -23.03 -12.57 -22.43
N ASP A 7 -22.24 -13.61 -22.22
CA ASP A 7 -21.59 -13.91 -20.96
C ASP A 7 -20.91 -12.64 -20.43
N GLU A 8 -21.52 -12.01 -19.42
CA GLU A 8 -20.80 -11.18 -18.48
C GLU A 8 -19.81 -12.09 -17.76
N LYS A 9 -18.65 -12.29 -18.39
CA LYS A 9 -17.45 -12.70 -17.67
C LYS A 9 -17.24 -11.64 -16.60
N GLN A 10 -17.67 -11.94 -15.38
CA GLN A 10 -17.16 -11.29 -14.17
C GLN A 10 -15.63 -11.34 -14.28
N GLN A 11 -15.05 -10.22 -14.70
CA GLN A 11 -13.63 -10.07 -14.88
C GLN A 11 -13.01 -10.28 -13.50
N LEU A 12 -12.14 -11.31 -13.41
CA LEU A 12 -11.68 -11.88 -12.15
C LEU A 12 -11.20 -10.81 -11.15
N PRO A 13 -11.40 -11.03 -9.83
CA PRO A 13 -10.68 -10.26 -8.82
C PRO A 13 -9.19 -10.29 -9.14
N LEU A 14 -8.50 -9.16 -8.93
CA LEU A 14 -7.05 -9.10 -9.10
C LEU A 14 -6.41 -10.24 -8.27
N PRO A 15 -5.65 -11.17 -8.88
CA PRO A 15 -5.11 -12.30 -8.14
C PRO A 15 -4.26 -11.85 -6.95
N GLN A 16 -4.30 -12.61 -5.85
CA GLN A 16 -3.57 -12.25 -4.62
C GLN A 16 -2.07 -12.04 -4.86
N GLU A 17 -1.46 -12.87 -5.72
CA GLU A 17 -0.07 -12.70 -6.12
C GLU A 17 0.18 -11.34 -6.80
N GLU A 18 -0.72 -10.93 -7.70
CA GLU A 18 -0.64 -9.63 -8.37
C GLU A 18 -0.84 -8.47 -7.38
N ILE A 19 -1.75 -8.61 -6.40
CA ILE A 19 -1.91 -7.64 -5.30
C ILE A 19 -0.58 -7.47 -4.56
N PHE A 20 0.06 -8.57 -4.17
CA PHE A 20 1.33 -8.55 -3.44
C PHE A 20 2.46 -7.92 -4.25
N VAL A 21 2.56 -8.26 -5.53
CA VAL A 21 3.57 -7.67 -6.41
C VAL A 21 3.35 -6.16 -6.55
N ILE A 22 2.11 -5.70 -6.70
CA ILE A 22 1.82 -4.27 -6.79
C ILE A 22 2.11 -3.55 -5.48
N LEU A 23 1.78 -4.15 -4.33
CA LEU A 23 2.09 -3.58 -3.02
C LEU A 23 3.61 -3.47 -2.78
N ASN A 24 4.37 -4.52 -3.10
CA ASN A 24 5.83 -4.49 -3.02
C ASN A 24 6.42 -3.42 -3.96
N ALA A 25 5.96 -3.36 -5.20
CA ALA A 25 6.42 -2.34 -6.15
C ALA A 25 6.03 -0.92 -5.71
N ALA A 26 4.89 -0.74 -5.05
CA ALA A 26 4.47 0.53 -4.48
C ALA A 26 5.35 0.95 -3.29
N ASP A 27 5.82 -0.01 -2.48
CA ASP A 27 6.76 0.26 -1.38
C ASP A 27 8.09 0.80 -1.88
N GLU A 28 8.65 0.20 -2.93
CA GLU A 28 9.91 0.63 -3.57
C GLU A 28 9.88 2.09 -4.05
N ILE A 29 8.69 2.60 -4.41
CA ILE A 29 8.51 3.98 -4.89
C ILE A 29 7.76 4.87 -3.90
N SER A 30 7.46 4.37 -2.69
CA SER A 30 6.67 5.10 -1.71
C SER A 30 7.32 6.45 -1.39
N ALA A 31 6.51 7.50 -1.34
CA ALA A 31 6.91 8.90 -1.23
C ALA A 31 7.81 9.46 -2.37
N ARG A 32 8.09 8.68 -3.43
CA ARG A 32 8.98 9.07 -4.54
C ARG A 32 8.31 9.00 -5.91
N GLY A 33 7.22 8.25 -6.05
CA GLY A 33 6.57 7.98 -7.32
C GLY A 33 5.05 7.95 -7.23
N GLY A 34 4.41 8.29 -8.36
CA GLY A 34 2.97 8.15 -8.54
C GLY A 34 2.61 6.98 -9.45
N ARG A 35 1.33 6.89 -9.80
CA ARG A 35 0.74 5.83 -10.63
C ARG A 35 1.53 5.48 -11.89
N THR A 36 1.99 6.49 -12.64
CA THR A 36 2.74 6.27 -13.88
C THR A 36 4.10 5.62 -13.65
N MET A 37 4.78 5.97 -12.54
CA MET A 37 6.07 5.39 -12.21
C MET A 37 5.90 3.92 -11.78
N LEU A 38 4.85 3.63 -10.99
CA LEU A 38 4.50 2.25 -10.61
C LEU A 38 4.22 1.37 -11.84
N ALA A 39 3.41 1.86 -12.77
CA ALA A 39 3.09 1.12 -13.99
C ALA A 39 4.34 0.82 -14.83
N LYS A 40 5.26 1.80 -14.96
CA LYS A 40 6.53 1.63 -15.66
C LYS A 40 7.46 0.63 -14.98
N LEU A 41 7.55 0.66 -13.65
CA LEU A 41 8.32 -0.29 -12.83
C LEU A 41 7.83 -1.72 -13.08
N LEU A 42 6.54 -1.95 -12.87
CA LEU A 42 5.92 -3.26 -13.07
C LEU A 42 6.01 -3.76 -14.51
N LYS A 43 5.99 -2.85 -15.50
CA LYS A 43 6.19 -3.18 -16.91
C LYS A 43 7.64 -3.56 -17.24
N GLY A 44 8.61 -3.16 -16.42
CA GLY A 44 10.04 -3.30 -16.71
C GLY A 44 10.50 -2.29 -17.77
N SER A 45 9.94 -1.08 -17.72
CA SER A 45 10.29 -0.02 -18.67
C SER A 45 11.71 0.48 -18.42
N LYS A 46 12.51 0.63 -19.49
CA LYS A 46 13.86 1.21 -19.46
C LYS A 46 13.85 2.75 -19.24
N ASP A 47 13.14 3.19 -18.21
CA ASP A 47 13.01 4.60 -17.83
C ASP A 47 14.22 5.03 -16.99
N LYS A 48 14.87 6.13 -17.37
CA LYS A 48 16.09 6.62 -16.72
C LYS A 48 15.91 6.85 -15.22
N ARG A 49 14.72 7.28 -14.77
CA ARG A 49 14.45 7.52 -13.36
C ARG A 49 14.33 6.21 -12.58
N LEU A 50 13.79 5.15 -13.18
CA LEU A 50 13.73 3.83 -12.55
C LEU A 50 15.14 3.27 -12.35
N ILE A 51 15.96 3.31 -13.39
CA ILE A 51 17.35 2.82 -13.35
C ILE A 51 18.21 3.66 -12.40
N GLY A 52 18.04 4.99 -12.42
CA GLY A 52 18.78 5.89 -11.52
C GLY A 52 18.43 5.69 -10.03
N LEU A 53 17.30 5.04 -9.73
CA LEU A 53 16.89 4.63 -8.39
C LEU A 53 17.16 3.14 -8.13
N GLU A 54 17.84 2.47 -9.05
CA GLU A 54 18.15 1.02 -9.03
C GLU A 54 16.93 0.10 -8.94
N LEU A 55 15.76 0.61 -9.34
CA LEU A 55 14.51 -0.13 -9.27
C LEU A 55 14.47 -1.30 -10.26
N ASP A 56 15.32 -1.28 -11.28
CA ASP A 56 15.53 -2.37 -12.23
C ASP A 56 16.14 -3.64 -11.62
N LYS A 57 16.70 -3.54 -10.40
CA LYS A 57 17.25 -4.67 -9.65
C LYS A 57 16.22 -5.30 -8.70
N THR A 58 15.05 -4.70 -8.54
CA THR A 58 14.02 -5.18 -7.61
C THR A 58 13.27 -6.39 -8.18
N PRO A 59 12.83 -7.36 -7.36
CA PRO A 59 12.11 -8.55 -7.84
C PRO A 59 10.82 -8.25 -8.60
N CYS A 60 10.16 -7.12 -8.31
CA CYS A 60 8.92 -6.72 -8.96
C CYS A 60 9.11 -6.05 -10.33
N TYR A 61 10.35 -5.68 -10.70
CA TYR A 61 10.63 -5.02 -11.97
C TYR A 61 10.31 -5.93 -13.15
N GLY A 62 9.42 -5.49 -14.03
CA GLY A 62 9.05 -6.29 -15.21
C GLY A 62 8.15 -7.50 -14.92
N TYR A 63 7.59 -7.63 -13.72
CA TYR A 63 6.66 -8.73 -13.42
C TYR A 63 5.49 -8.79 -14.43
N PHE A 64 4.95 -7.63 -14.82
CA PHE A 64 3.93 -7.49 -15.86
C PHE A 64 4.51 -7.18 -17.25
N ALA A 65 5.70 -7.68 -17.59
CA ALA A 65 6.34 -7.42 -18.87
C ALA A 65 5.48 -7.79 -20.09
N LYS A 66 4.53 -8.73 -19.95
CA LYS A 66 3.61 -9.14 -21.02
C LYS A 66 2.37 -8.24 -21.16
N ASN A 67 2.00 -7.48 -20.13
CA ASN A 67 0.83 -6.62 -20.16
C ASN A 67 1.11 -5.28 -20.83
N THR A 68 0.09 -4.64 -21.39
CA THR A 68 0.21 -3.24 -21.84
C THR A 68 0.29 -2.30 -20.62
N LEU A 69 0.79 -1.07 -20.82
CA LEU A 69 0.78 -0.07 -19.74
C LEU A 69 -0.64 0.27 -19.27
N ASP A 70 -1.62 0.20 -20.17
CA ASP A 70 -3.03 0.46 -19.86
C ASP A 70 -3.63 -0.66 -18.99
N GLU A 71 -3.35 -1.92 -19.32
CA GLU A 71 -3.74 -3.07 -18.50
C GLU A 71 -3.12 -3.02 -17.10
N ILE A 72 -1.85 -2.63 -16.99
CA ILE A 72 -1.17 -2.46 -15.69
C ILE A 72 -1.78 -1.28 -14.94
N THR A 73 -2.06 -0.17 -15.62
CA THR A 73 -2.74 0.98 -15.00
C THR A 73 -4.11 0.60 -14.48
N THR A 74 -4.86 -0.24 -15.21
CA THR A 74 -6.15 -0.77 -14.76
C THR A 74 -6.02 -1.60 -13.49
N LYS A 75 -4.97 -2.42 -13.36
CA LYS A 75 -4.67 -3.16 -12.12
C LYS A 75 -4.35 -2.23 -10.95
N ILE A 76 -3.56 -1.18 -11.18
CA ILE A 76 -3.26 -0.17 -10.15
C ILE A 76 -4.51 0.62 -9.76
N ASP A 77 -5.35 0.98 -10.73
CA ASP A 77 -6.62 1.66 -10.50
C ASP A 77 -7.58 0.78 -9.68
N TRP A 78 -7.57 -0.54 -9.91
CA TRP A 78 -8.29 -1.49 -9.07
C TRP A 78 -7.80 -1.45 -7.61
N MET A 79 -6.48 -1.37 -7.39
CA MET A 79 -5.88 -1.23 -6.05
C MET A 79 -6.28 0.07 -5.34
N LEU A 80 -6.42 1.18 -6.10
CA LEU A 80 -6.91 2.46 -5.58
C LEU A 80 -8.40 2.39 -5.20
N LYS A 81 -9.23 1.80 -6.07
CA LYS A 81 -10.68 1.65 -5.83
C LYS A 81 -10.96 0.80 -4.60
N HIS A 82 -10.21 -0.28 -4.41
CA HIS A 82 -10.35 -1.23 -3.30
C HIS A 82 -9.60 -0.80 -2.03
N GLU A 83 -9.11 0.44 -2.00
CA GLU A 83 -8.46 1.04 -0.85
C GLU A 83 -7.26 0.22 -0.36
N PHE A 84 -6.46 -0.35 -1.25
CA PHE A 84 -5.12 -0.82 -0.89
C PHE A 84 -4.10 0.32 -0.97
N LEU A 85 -4.25 1.16 -1.99
CA LEU A 85 -3.45 2.35 -2.22
C LEU A 85 -4.36 3.57 -2.24
N ALA A 86 -3.79 4.74 -2.00
CA ALA A 86 -4.41 6.03 -2.23
C ALA A 86 -3.42 6.96 -2.93
N ILE A 87 -3.95 8.07 -3.47
CA ILE A 87 -3.14 9.15 -4.03
C ILE A 87 -3.26 10.35 -3.09
N GLU A 88 -2.12 10.84 -2.62
CA GLU A 88 -2.02 12.08 -1.86
C GLU A 88 -1.24 13.13 -2.66
N ILE A 89 -1.72 14.37 -2.59
CA ILE A 89 -1.12 15.48 -3.33
C ILE A 89 -0.16 16.23 -2.40
N TYR A 90 1.14 16.08 -2.69
CA TYR A 90 2.21 16.83 -2.03
C TYR A 90 2.65 17.98 -2.94
N GLY A 91 2.09 19.18 -2.70
CA GLY A 91 2.29 20.33 -3.56
C GLY A 91 1.69 20.11 -4.95
N LYS A 92 2.54 19.81 -5.95
CA LYS A 92 2.12 19.47 -7.33
C LYS A 92 2.31 17.98 -7.67
N LEU A 93 2.77 17.17 -6.72
CA LEU A 93 3.14 15.78 -6.95
C LEU A 93 2.06 14.83 -6.39
N PRO A 94 1.36 14.07 -7.24
CA PRO A 94 0.50 12.98 -6.78
C PRO A 94 1.38 11.78 -6.41
N LEU A 95 1.49 11.49 -5.11
CA LEU A 95 2.25 10.37 -4.59
C LEU A 95 1.31 9.24 -4.21
N LEU A 96 1.74 8.01 -4.48
CA LEU A 96 1.06 6.83 -3.96
C LEU A 96 1.40 6.65 -2.49
N VAL A 97 0.38 6.38 -1.69
CA VAL A 97 0.50 6.05 -0.27
C VAL A 97 -0.31 4.79 0.03
N PHE A 98 0.07 4.05 1.07
CA PHE A 98 -0.72 2.94 1.57
C PHE A 98 -1.90 3.47 2.39
N THR A 99 -3.07 2.89 2.16
CA THR A 99 -4.18 3.00 3.12
C THR A 99 -3.89 2.11 4.34
N GLU A 100 -4.74 2.16 5.37
CA GLU A 100 -4.64 1.21 6.49
C GLU A 100 -4.70 -0.26 6.01
N ARG A 101 -5.58 -0.55 5.04
CA ARG A 101 -5.74 -1.91 4.48
C ARG A 101 -4.49 -2.36 3.73
N GLY A 102 -3.95 -1.52 2.84
CA GLY A 102 -2.71 -1.86 2.12
C GLY A 102 -1.52 -1.98 3.07
N TRP A 103 -1.43 -1.11 4.06
CA TRP A 103 -0.36 -1.11 5.05
C TRP A 103 -0.33 -2.41 5.86
N LYS A 104 -1.48 -2.92 6.32
CA LYS A 104 -1.56 -4.20 7.04
C LYS A 104 -0.92 -5.36 6.27
N ILE A 105 -1.16 -5.41 4.95
CA ILE A 105 -0.62 -6.45 4.07
C ILE A 105 0.86 -6.21 3.79
N THR A 106 1.24 -5.00 3.33
CA THR A 106 2.62 -4.65 2.98
C THR A 106 3.56 -4.85 4.16
N ARG A 107 3.14 -4.46 5.38
CA ARG A 107 3.91 -4.66 6.61
C ARG A 107 4.25 -6.13 6.82
N SER A 108 3.28 -7.02 6.62
CA SER A 108 3.49 -8.47 6.77
C SER A 108 4.45 -9.00 5.70
N LEU A 109 4.29 -8.58 4.45
CA LEU A 109 5.18 -8.95 3.35
C LEU A 109 6.64 -8.51 3.60
N GLN A 110 6.84 -7.28 4.10
CA GLN A 110 8.16 -6.78 4.47
C GLN A 110 8.81 -7.60 5.57
N ILE A 111 8.05 -7.93 6.62
CA ILE A 111 8.53 -8.75 7.74
C ILE A 111 8.99 -10.13 7.26
N GLU A 112 8.19 -10.80 6.41
CA GLU A 112 8.58 -12.08 5.82
C GLU A 112 9.85 -11.96 4.96
N SER A 113 9.97 -10.89 4.17
CA SER A 113 11.17 -10.63 3.37
C SER A 113 12.41 -10.47 4.24
N PHE A 114 12.33 -9.73 5.36
CA PHE A 114 13.45 -9.56 6.28
C PHE A 114 13.83 -10.87 6.97
N LEU A 115 12.85 -11.66 7.40
CA LEU A 115 13.12 -12.98 7.97
C LEU A 115 13.83 -13.90 6.96
N ASN A 116 13.35 -13.92 5.72
CA ASN A 116 13.96 -14.73 4.67
C ASN A 116 15.39 -14.28 4.36
N GLU A 117 15.63 -12.97 4.33
CA GLU A 117 16.96 -12.40 4.15
C GLU A 117 17.89 -12.76 5.33
N TRP A 118 17.41 -12.62 6.57
CA TRP A 118 18.16 -13.02 7.77
C TRP A 118 18.50 -14.51 7.75
N ASN A 119 17.53 -15.37 7.41
CA ASN A 119 17.77 -16.81 7.26
C ASN A 119 18.83 -17.09 6.20
N THR A 120 18.74 -16.43 5.04
CA THR A 120 19.73 -16.58 3.96
C THR A 120 21.13 -16.18 4.42
N TRP A 121 21.26 -15.09 5.18
CA TRP A 121 22.56 -14.66 5.71
C TRP A 121 23.11 -15.60 6.78
N LEU A 122 22.24 -16.13 7.64
CA LEU A 122 22.61 -17.12 8.65
C LEU A 122 23.07 -18.42 8.00
N ASP A 123 22.37 -18.90 6.97
CA ASP A 123 22.74 -20.09 6.20
C ASP A 123 24.08 -19.89 5.47
N GLN A 124 24.39 -18.66 5.07
CA GLN A 124 25.68 -18.27 4.49
C GLN A 124 26.77 -17.99 5.54
N GLY A 125 26.44 -18.06 6.84
CA GLY A 125 27.37 -17.78 7.93
C GLY A 125 27.86 -16.33 7.98
N LYS A 126 27.09 -15.37 7.49
CA LYS A 126 27.49 -13.94 7.53
C LYS A 126 27.40 -13.40 8.96
N VAL A 127 28.43 -12.68 9.38
CA VAL A 127 28.57 -12.19 10.77
C VAL A 127 28.69 -10.67 10.89
N ASP A 128 28.90 -9.95 9.79
CA ASP A 128 29.05 -8.49 9.75
C ASP A 128 28.05 -7.87 8.76
N ILE A 129 26.78 -7.87 9.18
CA ILE A 129 25.65 -7.33 8.42
C ILE A 129 25.39 -5.88 8.83
N ASP A 130 25.28 -4.99 7.84
CA ASP A 130 24.79 -3.65 8.09
C ASP A 130 23.27 -3.63 8.32
N MET A 131 22.86 -3.32 9.54
CA MET A 131 21.44 -3.25 9.95
C MET A 131 20.81 -1.88 9.69
N THR A 132 21.51 -0.93 9.06
CA THR A 132 21.02 0.45 8.85
C THR A 132 19.68 0.52 8.11
N TYR A 133 19.39 -0.46 7.26
CA TYR A 133 18.12 -0.56 6.54
C TYR A 133 16.88 -0.69 7.48
N LEU A 134 17.07 -1.03 8.75
CA LEU A 134 16.02 -1.07 9.78
C LEU A 134 15.85 0.25 10.56
N LYS A 135 16.80 1.20 10.46
CA LYS A 135 16.86 2.37 11.36
C LYS A 135 15.72 3.38 11.18
N GLU A 136 15.30 3.60 9.94
CA GLU A 136 14.30 4.62 9.57
C GLU A 136 12.94 4.03 9.24
N ARG A 137 12.71 2.79 9.67
CA ARG A 137 11.48 2.06 9.38
C ARG A 137 10.33 2.50 10.28
N ASN A 138 9.10 2.22 9.84
CA ASN A 138 7.91 2.48 10.64
C ASN A 138 7.99 1.74 11.99
N ARG A 139 7.68 2.46 13.08
CA ARG A 139 7.76 1.92 14.45
C ARG A 139 6.90 0.68 14.66
N GLU A 140 5.67 0.67 14.15
CA GLU A 140 4.77 -0.46 14.26
C GLU A 140 5.36 -1.70 13.56
N MET A 141 5.92 -1.52 12.35
CA MET A 141 6.58 -2.61 11.62
C MET A 141 7.79 -3.16 12.40
N MET A 142 8.66 -2.31 12.95
CA MET A 142 9.80 -2.76 13.75
C MET A 142 9.38 -3.55 14.99
N LEU A 143 8.34 -3.10 15.69
CA LEU A 143 7.82 -3.79 16.88
C LEU A 143 7.22 -5.15 16.50
N LEU A 144 6.44 -5.21 15.42
CA LEU A 144 5.87 -6.46 14.93
C LEU A 144 6.96 -7.42 14.44
N PHE A 145 8.02 -6.93 13.81
CA PHE A 145 9.17 -7.76 13.43
C PHE A 145 9.88 -8.38 14.64
N LEU A 146 9.99 -7.64 15.75
CA LEU A 146 10.55 -8.18 16.99
C LEU A 146 9.63 -9.20 17.67
N GLU A 147 8.33 -8.93 17.69
CA GLU A 147 7.32 -9.88 18.18
C GLU A 147 7.36 -11.17 17.37
N ARG A 148 7.47 -11.06 16.05
CA ARG A 148 7.63 -12.14 15.10
C ARG A 148 8.86 -13.02 15.37
N ILE A 149 10.02 -12.40 15.59
CA ILE A 149 11.25 -13.11 15.96
C ILE A 149 11.08 -13.79 17.32
N LYS A 150 10.50 -13.10 18.30
CA LYS A 150 10.25 -13.62 19.64
C LYS A 150 9.37 -14.87 19.63
N GLU A 151 8.25 -14.83 18.92
CA GLU A 151 7.31 -15.94 18.78
C GLU A 151 7.94 -17.16 18.11
N SER A 152 8.89 -16.96 17.19
CA SER A 152 9.62 -18.07 16.57
C SER A 152 10.42 -18.88 17.60
N GLY A 153 10.84 -18.25 18.71
CA GLY A 153 11.71 -18.85 19.72
C GLY A 153 13.11 -19.22 19.23
N ASP A 154 13.45 -18.90 17.98
CA ASP A 154 14.70 -19.31 17.36
C ASP A 154 15.84 -18.36 17.75
N LEU A 155 16.71 -18.85 18.63
CA LEU A 155 17.83 -18.07 19.16
C LEU A 155 18.88 -17.73 18.09
N LYS A 156 18.82 -18.32 16.89
CA LYS A 156 19.76 -17.99 15.79
C LYS A 156 19.71 -16.52 15.37
N TYR A 157 18.60 -15.83 15.64
CA TYR A 157 18.43 -14.42 15.29
C TYR A 157 19.10 -13.46 16.29
N VAL A 158 19.45 -13.92 17.49
CA VAL A 158 20.00 -13.08 18.57
C VAL A 158 21.25 -12.28 18.14
N PRO A 159 22.24 -12.83 17.42
CA PRO A 159 23.40 -12.06 16.96
C PRO A 159 22.99 -10.84 16.12
N TYR A 160 22.10 -11.02 15.15
CA TYR A 160 21.61 -9.95 14.29
C TYR A 160 20.77 -8.93 15.05
N MET A 161 19.95 -9.38 16.01
CA MET A 161 19.22 -8.47 16.90
C MET A 161 20.18 -7.60 17.73
N ARG A 162 21.29 -8.15 18.23
CA ARG A 162 22.30 -7.36 18.96
C ARG A 162 22.97 -6.32 18.08
N MET A 163 23.29 -6.68 16.83
CA MET A 163 23.84 -5.75 15.84
C MET A 163 22.85 -4.62 15.53
N TRP A 164 21.58 -4.94 15.36
CA TRP A 164 20.53 -3.95 15.18
C TRP A 164 20.39 -3.04 16.41
N ALA A 165 20.37 -3.59 17.62
CA ALA A 165 20.29 -2.82 18.85
C ALA A 165 21.44 -1.81 19.01
N ALA A 166 22.65 -2.13 18.53
CA ALA A 166 23.81 -1.27 18.62
C ALA A 166 23.67 0.04 17.83
N ILE A 167 22.94 0.02 16.71
CA ILE A 167 22.74 1.19 15.84
C ILE A 167 21.34 1.82 15.96
N ALA A 168 20.42 1.15 16.67
CA ALA A 168 19.04 1.58 16.82
C ALA A 168 18.90 2.76 17.80
N PHE A 169 17.83 3.54 17.64
CA PHE A 169 17.49 4.57 18.63
C PHE A 169 17.22 3.95 20.00
N LYS A 170 17.56 4.67 21.08
CA LYS A 170 17.52 4.20 22.48
C LYS A 170 16.24 3.42 22.85
N LYS A 171 15.05 3.91 22.46
CA LYS A 171 13.77 3.23 22.74
C LYS A 171 13.66 1.89 22.01
N VAL A 172 14.06 1.83 20.74
CA VAL A 172 14.03 0.61 19.94
C VAL A 172 15.07 -0.39 20.47
N ALA A 173 16.30 0.05 20.73
CA ALA A 173 17.34 -0.79 21.33
C ALA A 173 16.91 -1.40 22.67
N THR A 174 16.18 -0.65 23.49
CA THR A 174 15.61 -1.15 24.75
C THR A 174 14.64 -2.30 24.50
N VAL A 175 13.72 -2.13 23.55
CA VAL A 175 12.76 -3.19 23.19
C VAL A 175 13.49 -4.41 22.64
N ILE A 176 14.47 -4.24 21.74
CA ILE A 176 15.26 -5.35 21.19
C ILE A 176 15.93 -6.15 22.30
N ASN A 177 16.61 -5.48 23.24
CA ASN A 177 17.29 -6.15 24.34
C ASN A 177 16.33 -6.88 25.28
N MET A 178 15.18 -6.27 25.60
CA MET A 178 14.13 -6.94 26.37
C MET A 178 13.61 -8.20 25.66
N THR A 179 13.43 -8.14 24.34
CA THR A 179 13.03 -9.30 23.54
C THR A 179 14.08 -10.40 23.59
N ILE A 180 15.36 -10.06 23.42
CA ILE A 180 16.47 -11.04 23.51
C ILE A 180 16.47 -11.70 24.90
N ASP A 181 16.39 -10.91 25.98
CA ASP A 181 16.40 -11.43 27.34
C ASP A 181 15.22 -12.37 27.60
N GLU A 182 14.05 -12.05 27.06
CA GLU A 182 12.86 -12.90 27.17
C GLU A 182 13.02 -14.21 26.39
N MET A 183 13.52 -14.16 25.14
CA MET A 183 13.78 -15.35 24.34
C MET A 183 14.78 -16.29 25.02
N LEU A 184 15.87 -15.75 25.59
CA LEU A 184 16.88 -16.52 26.31
C LEU A 184 16.35 -17.14 27.61
N LYS A 185 15.34 -16.55 28.25
CA LYS A 185 14.65 -17.15 29.41
C LYS A 185 13.69 -18.26 29.00
N GLN A 186 12.99 -18.07 27.87
CA GLN A 186 11.97 -18.99 27.36
C GLN A 186 12.53 -20.25 26.68
N SER A 187 13.82 -20.27 26.33
CA SER A 187 14.47 -21.43 25.68
C SER A 187 14.50 -22.72 26.52
N SER A 188 14.02 -22.67 27.76
CA SER A 188 13.85 -23.81 28.67
C SER A 188 12.50 -24.52 28.55
N VAL A 189 11.52 -23.97 27.82
CA VAL A 189 10.17 -24.53 27.66
C VAL A 189 9.87 -24.69 26.18
N ALA A 190 9.96 -25.91 25.67
CA ALA A 190 9.59 -26.23 24.30
C ALA A 190 8.09 -25.94 24.09
N LYS A 191 7.77 -24.97 23.23
CA LYS A 191 6.45 -24.87 22.62
C LYS A 191 6.58 -24.98 21.11
N GLY A 192 6.20 -26.16 20.62
CA GLY A 192 5.80 -26.34 19.24
C GLY A 192 4.43 -25.74 18.96
N SER A 193 4.30 -25.23 17.74
CA SER A 193 3.08 -24.84 17.01
C SER A 193 2.22 -23.71 17.58
N SER A 194 2.32 -22.54 16.95
CA SER A 194 1.31 -22.02 16.01
C SER A 194 1.81 -20.67 15.50
N LEU A 195 2.55 -20.69 14.39
CA LEU A 195 3.15 -19.49 13.80
C LEU A 195 2.05 -18.66 13.11
N TYR A 196 1.76 -17.50 13.72
CA TYR A 196 1.00 -16.37 13.16
C TYR A 196 -0.51 -16.52 12.90
N PRO A 197 -1.35 -17.09 13.79
CA PRO A 197 -2.80 -17.10 13.55
C PRO A 197 -3.40 -15.69 13.40
N ARG A 198 -3.05 -14.75 14.29
CA ARG A 198 -3.71 -13.44 14.36
C ARG A 198 -3.33 -12.49 13.23
N GLU A 199 -2.04 -12.38 12.91
CA GLU A 199 -1.60 -11.53 11.80
C GLU A 199 -2.00 -12.12 10.45
N ARG A 200 -1.94 -13.46 10.28
CA ARG A 200 -2.48 -14.11 9.08
C ARG A 200 -3.97 -13.86 8.96
N GLU A 201 -4.71 -13.92 10.07
CA GLU A 201 -6.14 -13.58 10.08
C GLU A 201 -6.36 -12.11 9.69
N GLU A 202 -5.58 -11.16 10.21
CA GLU A 202 -5.66 -9.74 9.79
C GLU A 202 -5.35 -9.53 8.30
N VAL A 203 -4.33 -10.21 7.76
CA VAL A 203 -3.97 -10.16 6.33
C VAL A 203 -5.05 -10.83 5.49
N LEU A 204 -5.55 -12.00 5.90
CA LEU A 204 -6.64 -12.69 5.23
C LEU A 204 -7.90 -11.85 5.26
N MET A 205 -8.25 -11.23 6.39
CA MET A 205 -9.34 -10.28 6.50
C MET A 205 -9.10 -9.08 5.57
N ALA A 206 -7.90 -8.50 5.53
CA ALA A 206 -7.59 -7.40 4.63
C ALA A 206 -7.68 -7.79 3.14
N LEU A 207 -7.35 -9.03 2.77
CA LEU A 207 -7.50 -9.56 1.42
C LEU A 207 -8.97 -9.89 1.08
N GLN A 208 -9.66 -10.54 2.01
CA GLN A 208 -11.04 -11.01 1.91
C GLN A 208 -12.07 -9.94 2.25
N MET A 209 -11.65 -8.73 2.66
CA MET A 209 -12.53 -7.59 2.86
C MET A 209 -13.14 -7.26 1.50
N ASN A 210 -14.19 -8.00 1.17
CA ASN A 210 -14.90 -7.97 -0.07
C ASN A 210 -15.40 -6.55 -0.22
N MET A 211 -15.05 -5.97 -1.37
CA MET A 211 -15.73 -4.87 -2.02
C MET A 211 -16.33 -3.89 -1.01
N LEU A 212 -15.59 -2.83 -0.67
CA LEU A 212 -16.26 -1.59 -0.35
C LEU A 212 -17.09 -1.24 -1.58
N VAL A 213 -18.34 -1.74 -1.61
CA VAL A 213 -19.34 -1.26 -2.52
C VAL A 213 -19.58 0.14 -2.03
N LEU A 214 -18.87 1.08 -2.63
CA LEU A 214 -19.07 2.49 -2.41
C LEU A 214 -20.58 2.72 -2.51
N GLN A 215 -21.14 3.34 -1.48
CA GLN A 215 -22.54 3.73 -1.48
C GLN A 215 -22.60 5.21 -1.83
N PRO A 216 -23.65 5.65 -2.55
CA PRO A 216 -23.88 7.08 -2.75
C PRO A 216 -23.91 7.81 -1.41
N LYS A 217 -23.20 8.94 -1.32
CA LYS A 217 -23.13 9.75 -0.10
C LYS A 217 -23.93 11.03 -0.31
N ILE A 218 -24.75 11.42 0.68
CA ILE A 218 -25.42 12.72 0.63
C ILE A 218 -24.54 13.75 1.33
N LEU A 219 -24.02 14.71 0.57
CA LEU A 219 -23.18 15.80 1.05
C LEU A 219 -23.96 17.12 1.08
N LYS A 220 -23.47 18.10 1.85
CA LYS A 220 -24.04 19.45 1.90
C LYS A 220 -23.11 20.44 1.21
N CYS A 221 -23.61 21.19 0.23
CA CYS A 221 -22.83 22.19 -0.50
C CYS A 221 -22.48 23.38 0.42
N TRP A 222 -21.22 23.82 0.40
CA TRP A 222 -20.79 25.01 1.16
C TRP A 222 -21.37 26.32 0.57
N ASP A 223 -21.55 26.41 -0.75
CA ASP A 223 -21.98 27.66 -1.39
C ASP A 223 -23.51 27.82 -1.36
N CYS A 224 -24.27 26.89 -1.96
CA CYS A 224 -25.73 26.97 -2.03
C CYS A 224 -26.47 26.35 -0.85
N ARG A 225 -25.77 25.65 0.06
CA ARG A 225 -26.33 24.95 1.25
C ARG A 225 -27.25 23.76 0.96
N GLU A 226 -27.60 23.51 -0.30
CA GLU A 226 -28.38 22.35 -0.72
C GLU A 226 -27.62 21.03 -0.54
N ARG A 227 -28.39 19.96 -0.32
CA ARG A 227 -27.85 18.60 -0.29
C ARG A 227 -27.74 18.06 -1.71
N PHE A 228 -26.68 17.31 -1.99
CA PHE A 228 -26.47 16.65 -3.27
C PHE A 228 -25.93 15.24 -3.08
N VAL A 229 -26.19 14.38 -4.04
CA VAL A 229 -25.69 13.01 -4.05
C VAL A 229 -24.29 12.99 -4.65
N PHE A 230 -23.35 12.41 -3.92
CA PHE A 230 -22.01 12.08 -4.38
C PHE A 230 -22.04 10.63 -4.84
N GLU A 231 -22.25 10.45 -6.14
CA GLU A 231 -22.46 9.15 -6.78
C GLU A 231 -21.21 8.26 -6.70
N VAL A 232 -21.39 6.96 -6.87
CA VAL A 232 -20.32 5.97 -6.75
C VAL A 232 -19.23 6.18 -7.81
N GLU A 233 -19.64 6.43 -9.05
CA GLU A 233 -18.73 6.69 -10.16
C GLU A 233 -17.93 7.97 -9.93
N GLU A 234 -18.55 8.98 -9.33
CA GLU A 234 -17.87 10.22 -8.96
C GLU A 234 -16.87 9.98 -7.81
N GLN A 235 -17.24 9.16 -6.82
CA GLN A 235 -16.34 8.74 -5.74
C GLN A 235 -15.11 8.01 -6.28
N GLU A 236 -15.30 7.07 -7.20
CA GLU A 236 -14.20 6.37 -7.86
C GLU A 236 -13.30 7.32 -8.64
N PHE A 237 -13.89 8.22 -9.43
CA PHE A 237 -13.13 9.23 -10.18
C PHE A 237 -12.28 10.09 -9.25
N PHE A 238 -12.86 10.56 -8.14
CA PHE A 238 -12.15 11.37 -7.15
C PHE A 238 -10.96 10.61 -6.53
N LYS A 239 -11.16 9.34 -6.15
CA LYS A 239 -10.09 8.47 -5.65
C LYS A 239 -8.95 8.31 -6.67
N LEU A 240 -9.28 8.03 -7.92
CA LEU A 240 -8.29 7.86 -9.00
C LEU A 240 -7.50 9.14 -9.32
N LYS A 241 -8.05 10.30 -8.97
CA LYS A 241 -7.37 11.60 -9.12
C LYS A 241 -6.67 12.08 -7.85
N GLY A 242 -6.82 11.39 -6.71
CA GLY A 242 -6.34 11.86 -5.41
C GLY A 242 -7.08 13.12 -4.93
N PHE A 243 -8.33 13.29 -5.34
CA PHE A 243 -9.17 14.41 -4.92
C PHE A 243 -9.91 14.05 -3.62
N ASN A 244 -10.03 15.04 -2.74
CA ASN A 244 -10.91 14.94 -1.57
C ASN A 244 -12.38 15.06 -1.97
N ASP A 245 -13.27 14.47 -1.18
CA ASP A 245 -14.73 14.58 -1.34
C ASP A 245 -15.16 16.03 -1.64
N PRO A 246 -16.08 16.23 -2.61
CA PRO A 246 -16.43 17.55 -3.09
C PRO A 246 -17.15 18.36 -1.98
N LYS A 247 -16.62 19.54 -1.66
CA LYS A 247 -17.26 20.49 -0.73
C LYS A 247 -18.43 21.27 -1.34
N ARG A 248 -18.69 21.09 -2.64
CA ARG A 248 -19.66 21.86 -3.45
C ARG A 248 -20.40 20.92 -4.38
N CYS A 249 -21.69 21.16 -4.59
CA CYS A 249 -22.48 20.43 -5.59
C CYS A 249 -21.92 20.63 -7.01
N PRO A 250 -22.27 19.77 -7.98
CA PRO A 250 -21.83 19.88 -9.37
C PRO A 250 -22.05 21.28 -9.96
N GLU A 251 -23.24 21.85 -9.82
CA GLU A 251 -23.61 23.17 -10.35
C GLU A 251 -22.71 24.30 -9.80
N CYS A 252 -22.44 24.30 -8.49
CA CYS A 252 -21.58 25.32 -7.87
C CYS A 252 -20.11 25.15 -8.29
N ARG A 253 -19.64 23.92 -8.53
CA ARG A 253 -18.29 23.66 -9.05
C ARG A 253 -18.15 24.15 -10.49
N GLU A 254 -19.13 23.87 -11.34
CA GLU A 254 -19.17 24.30 -12.72
C GLU A 254 -19.23 25.82 -12.83
N ARG A 255 -20.14 26.49 -12.11
CA ARG A 255 -20.22 27.96 -12.07
C ARG A 255 -18.90 28.61 -11.66
N LYS A 256 -18.20 28.01 -10.69
CA LYS A 256 -16.89 28.49 -10.25
C LYS A 256 -15.79 28.25 -11.29
N MET A 257 -15.85 27.13 -12.02
CA MET A 257 -14.95 26.84 -13.13
C MET A 257 -15.15 27.84 -14.28
N LEU A 258 -16.40 28.11 -14.68
CA LEU A 258 -16.75 29.06 -15.73
C LEU A 258 -16.32 30.49 -15.39
N ARG A 259 -16.56 30.93 -14.15
CA ARG A 259 -16.07 32.23 -13.65
C ARG A 259 -14.55 32.36 -13.73
N ARG A 260 -13.79 31.28 -13.47
CA ARG A 260 -12.32 31.28 -13.63
C ARG A 260 -11.88 31.36 -15.09
N MET A 261 -12.73 30.94 -16.02
CA MET A 261 -12.50 31.03 -17.46
C MET A 261 -13.02 32.34 -18.07
N GLY A 262 -13.56 33.26 -17.26
CA GLY A 262 -14.11 34.54 -17.71
C GLY A 262 -15.49 34.45 -18.38
N ILE A 263 -16.22 33.36 -18.13
CA ILE A 263 -17.58 33.16 -18.63
C ILE A 263 -18.55 33.51 -17.50
N ASP A 264 -19.22 34.65 -17.62
CA ASP A 264 -20.29 35.05 -16.70
C ASP A 264 -21.62 34.45 -17.16
N LEU A 265 -22.10 33.46 -16.41
CA LEU A 265 -23.49 33.00 -16.52
C LEU A 265 -24.36 34.03 -15.78
N GLU A 266 -25.02 34.91 -16.53
CA GLU A 266 -26.12 35.71 -15.99
C GLU A 266 -27.16 34.75 -15.40
N ALA A 267 -27.58 35.01 -14.15
CA ALA A 267 -28.58 34.22 -13.49
C ALA A 267 -29.87 34.32 -14.31
N GLY A 268 -30.26 33.22 -14.95
CA GLY A 268 -31.54 33.13 -15.63
C GLY A 268 -32.64 33.50 -14.65
N ASP A 269 -33.38 34.55 -15.01
CA ASP A 269 -34.57 35.01 -14.32
C ASP A 269 -35.49 33.83 -14.04
N SER A 270 -35.87 33.72 -12.78
CA SER A 270 -36.95 32.83 -12.34
C SER A 270 -38.25 33.39 -12.91
N LEU A 271 -38.81 32.73 -13.93
CA LEU A 271 -40.21 32.86 -14.33
C LEU A 271 -41.06 31.87 -13.53
#